data_AF-A0A286DSM6-F1
#
_entry.id   AF-A0A286DSM6-F1
#
_cell.length_a   1.000
_cell.length_b   1.000
_cell.length_c   1.000
_cell.angle_alpha   90.00
_cell.angle_beta   90.00
_cell.angle_gamma   90.00
#
_symmetry.space_group_name_H-M   'P 1'
#
loop_
_entity.id
_entity.type
_entity.pdbx_description
1 polymer ?
#
loop_
_entity_poly.entity_id
_entity_poly.type
_entity_poly.pdbx_seq_one_letter_code
_entity_poly.pdbx_strand_id
1 'polypeptide(L)'
;MGSLNSSASVVADAITHPVTVQVINQGPGIWGNVATGLITAGAAIGAVMLTHKFTLRREKSASEEKQQRERYFIATELVFLLEQFAEVCASVARDNGFEHEHAFAPSHPLPELDYAAVTGDWRTLPVRLMYQLRELPVLKSESDRTIDAADFIGPEYDEFFEARQYEYTRLGLKAVILARRLRKLTGFPDSRLNATPWSAQRVLWEEWRRERKRRSVQALLHARALATFEVKNDMRRKAAGDASDSGEKV
;
A
#
# COMPACT_ATOMS: atom_id res chain seq x y z
N MET A 1 -73.74 -39.37 -40.32
CA MET A 1 -73.50 -40.61 -39.53
C MET A 1 -72.33 -40.33 -38.59
N GLY A 2 -72.56 -40.39 -37.27
CA GLY A 2 -71.60 -40.41 -36.14
C GLY A 2 -70.47 -39.35 -36.14
N SER A 3 -70.49 -38.26 -35.35
CA SER A 3 -70.13 -38.21 -33.91
C SER A 3 -68.82 -38.98 -33.61
N LEU A 4 -67.79 -38.49 -32.90
CA LEU A 4 -67.58 -37.36 -31.97
C LEU A 4 -66.05 -37.20 -31.77
N ASN A 5 -65.63 -35.98 -31.49
CA ASN A 5 -64.54 -35.53 -30.61
C ASN A 5 -63.42 -36.51 -30.18
N SER A 6 -62.17 -36.02 -30.21
CA SER A 6 -61.45 -35.54 -29.00
C SER A 6 -59.94 -35.82 -29.07
N SER A 7 -59.18 -34.71 -29.03
CA SER A 7 -57.98 -34.49 -28.21
C SER A 7 -56.72 -35.38 -28.35
N ALA A 8 -55.63 -34.65 -28.63
CA ALA A 8 -54.30 -34.75 -28.02
C ALA A 8 -53.36 -35.91 -28.39
N SER A 9 -52.40 -35.55 -29.25
CA SER A 9 -50.95 -35.80 -29.15
C SER A 9 -50.45 -37.08 -28.46
N VAL A 10 -49.91 -38.00 -29.26
CA VAL A 10 -48.94 -39.01 -28.79
C VAL A 10 -47.73 -38.95 -29.72
N VAL A 11 -46.61 -38.47 -29.18
CA VAL A 11 -45.28 -38.48 -29.81
C VAL A 11 -44.44 -39.54 -29.11
N ALA A 12 -43.60 -40.18 -29.92
CA ALA A 12 -42.44 -41.01 -29.58
C ALA A 12 -42.73 -42.46 -29.20
N ASP A 13 -42.78 -43.29 -30.23
CA ASP A 13 -42.46 -44.70 -30.15
C ASP A 13 -40.98 -44.88 -30.55
N ALA A 14 -40.14 -45.20 -29.56
CA ALA A 14 -38.75 -45.61 -29.76
C ALA A 14 -38.39 -46.65 -28.69
N ILE A 15 -38.92 -47.86 -28.92
CA ILE A 15 -38.37 -49.19 -28.61
C ILE A 15 -37.35 -49.22 -27.46
N THR A 16 -37.85 -49.51 -26.26
CA THR A 16 -37.05 -49.99 -25.13
C THR A 16 -36.87 -51.51 -25.26
N HIS A 17 -35.63 -51.99 -25.30
CA HIS A 17 -35.36 -53.41 -25.06
C HIS A 17 -35.43 -53.68 -23.55
N PRO A 18 -36.21 -54.68 -23.08
CA PRO A 18 -36.16 -55.09 -21.69
C PRO A 18 -34.85 -55.82 -21.43
N VAL A 19 -34.00 -55.25 -20.57
CA VAL A 19 -32.88 -55.97 -19.97
C VAL A 19 -33.47 -57.01 -19.03
N THR A 20 -33.42 -58.28 -19.44
CA THR A 20 -33.84 -59.40 -18.59
C THR A 20 -32.81 -59.60 -17.49
N VAL A 21 -33.18 -59.21 -16.26
CA VAL A 21 -32.44 -59.54 -15.05
C VAL A 21 -32.55 -61.05 -14.83
N GLN A 22 -31.46 -61.78 -15.06
CA GLN A 22 -31.38 -63.17 -14.64
C GLN A 22 -31.26 -63.22 -13.11
N VAL A 23 -32.35 -63.64 -12.46
CA VAL A 23 -32.38 -63.95 -11.02
C VAL A 23 -31.73 -65.33 -10.83
N ILE A 24 -30.49 -65.35 -10.35
CA ILE A 24 -29.81 -66.57 -9.91
C ILE A 24 -30.30 -66.88 -8.49
N ASN A 25 -31.20 -67.85 -8.38
CA ASN A 25 -31.64 -68.44 -7.12
C ASN A 25 -30.83 -69.72 -6.86
N GLN A 26 -29.88 -69.67 -5.92
CA GLN A 26 -29.12 -70.83 -5.42
C GLN A 26 -28.87 -70.65 -3.91
N GLY A 27 -29.62 -71.41 -3.09
CA GLY A 27 -29.25 -71.89 -1.74
C GLY A 27 -29.00 -70.89 -0.59
N PRO A 28 -29.45 -71.17 0.65
CA PRO A 28 -29.21 -70.30 1.81
C PRO A 28 -27.75 -70.40 2.29
N GLY A 29 -26.86 -69.71 1.58
CA GLY A 29 -25.48 -69.46 2.00
C GLY A 29 -25.37 -68.06 2.58
N ILE A 30 -25.14 -67.99 3.90
CA ILE A 30 -25.03 -66.79 4.76
C ILE A 30 -23.96 -65.76 4.28
N TRP A 31 -23.22 -66.06 3.20
CA TRP A 31 -22.14 -65.23 2.68
C TRP A 31 -22.55 -64.29 1.53
N GLY A 32 -23.72 -64.47 0.92
CA GLY A 32 -24.16 -63.66 -0.23
C GLY A 32 -24.60 -62.22 0.09
N ASN A 33 -25.06 -61.96 1.32
CA ASN A 33 -25.60 -60.65 1.71
C ASN A 33 -24.54 -59.68 2.26
N VAL A 34 -23.40 -60.20 2.72
CA VAL A 34 -22.33 -59.39 3.33
C VAL A 34 -21.54 -58.64 2.25
N ALA A 35 -21.33 -59.25 1.07
CA ALA A 35 -20.61 -58.63 -0.04
C ALA A 35 -21.37 -57.43 -0.64
N THR A 36 -22.69 -57.51 -0.75
CA THR A 36 -23.53 -56.43 -1.31
C THR A 36 -23.67 -55.24 -0.34
N GLY A 37 -23.71 -55.50 0.98
CA GLY A 37 -23.76 -54.45 2.01
C GLY A 37 -22.47 -53.64 2.16
N LEU A 38 -21.30 -54.28 1.96
CA LEU A 38 -20.00 -53.60 2.01
C LEU A 38 -19.77 -52.68 0.81
N ILE A 39 -20.18 -53.09 -0.40
CA ILE A 39 -20.04 -52.27 -1.61
C ILE A 39 -20.93 -51.03 -1.55
N THR A 40 -22.16 -51.16 -1.05
CA THR A 40 -23.10 -50.02 -0.89
C THR A 40 -22.69 -49.07 0.24
N ALA A 41 -22.21 -49.59 1.37
CA ALA A 41 -21.68 -48.76 2.46
C ALA A 41 -20.42 -47.98 2.04
N GLY A 42 -19.50 -48.62 1.30
CA GLY A 42 -18.30 -47.95 0.78
C GLY A 42 -18.61 -46.84 -0.23
N ALA A 43 -19.59 -47.05 -1.11
CA ALA A 43 -20.05 -46.04 -2.07
C ALA A 43 -20.69 -44.82 -1.37
N ALA A 44 -21.50 -45.04 -0.33
CA ALA A 44 -22.11 -43.96 0.45
C ALA A 44 -21.07 -43.11 1.20
N ILE A 45 -20.11 -43.76 1.87
CA ILE A 45 -19.02 -43.06 2.58
C ILE A 45 -18.15 -42.29 1.58
N GLY A 46 -17.82 -42.90 0.43
CA GLY A 46 -17.08 -42.25 -0.64
C GLY A 46 -17.81 -41.02 -1.19
N ALA A 47 -19.12 -41.11 -1.42
CA ALA A 47 -19.94 -39.99 -1.88
C ALA A 47 -19.96 -38.84 -0.85
N VAL A 48 -20.14 -39.13 0.45
CA VAL A 48 -20.12 -38.12 1.52
C VAL A 48 -18.76 -37.45 1.66
N MET A 49 -17.66 -38.22 1.55
CA MET A 49 -16.32 -37.66 1.63
C MET A 49 -16.00 -36.77 0.43
N LEU A 50 -16.47 -37.14 -0.76
CA LEU A 50 -16.33 -36.37 -1.98
C LEU A 50 -17.13 -35.05 -1.89
N THR A 51 -18.39 -35.11 -1.47
CA THR A 51 -19.23 -33.91 -1.31
C THR A 51 -18.64 -32.97 -0.25
N HIS A 52 -18.20 -33.49 0.88
CA HIS A 52 -17.54 -32.67 1.91
C HIS A 52 -16.28 -31.98 1.37
N LYS A 53 -15.44 -32.69 0.60
CA LYS A 53 -14.26 -32.10 -0.05
C LYS A 53 -14.62 -31.03 -1.07
N PHE A 54 -15.66 -31.21 -1.87
CA PHE A 54 -16.15 -30.20 -2.80
C PHE A 54 -16.73 -28.98 -2.08
N THR A 55 -17.46 -29.20 -0.98
CA THR A 55 -17.98 -28.13 -0.13
C THR A 55 -16.85 -27.30 0.47
N LEU A 56 -15.85 -27.94 1.11
CA LEU A 56 -14.69 -27.24 1.66
C LEU A 56 -13.92 -26.43 0.59
N ARG A 57 -13.77 -26.99 -0.62
CA ARG A 57 -13.15 -26.28 -1.75
C ARG A 57 -13.96 -25.06 -2.16
N ARG A 58 -15.28 -25.21 -2.29
CA ARG A 58 -16.18 -24.11 -2.66
C ARG A 58 -16.21 -23.02 -1.59
N GLU A 59 -16.25 -23.40 -0.32
CA GLU A 59 -16.21 -22.47 0.81
C GLU A 59 -14.88 -21.70 0.84
N LYS A 60 -13.76 -22.39 0.62
CA LYS A 60 -12.45 -21.76 0.53
C LYS A 60 -12.37 -20.78 -0.64
N SER A 61 -12.78 -21.19 -1.84
CA SER A 61 -12.78 -20.31 -3.01
C SER A 61 -13.71 -19.11 -2.84
N ALA A 62 -14.91 -19.30 -2.29
CA ALA A 62 -15.84 -18.21 -2.00
C ALA A 62 -15.28 -17.23 -0.96
N SER A 63 -14.58 -17.73 0.06
CA SER A 63 -13.91 -16.90 1.06
C SER A 63 -12.74 -16.11 0.45
N GLU A 64 -11.95 -16.73 -0.42
CA GLU A 64 -10.82 -16.07 -1.11
C GLU A 64 -11.32 -14.97 -2.07
N GLU A 65 -12.36 -15.26 -2.87
CA GLU A 65 -12.99 -14.28 -3.76
C GLU A 65 -13.56 -13.09 -2.99
N LYS A 66 -14.22 -13.34 -1.86
CA LYS A 66 -14.74 -12.28 -0.99
C LYS A 66 -13.60 -11.40 -0.46
N GLN A 67 -12.54 -12.01 0.05
CA GLN A 67 -11.38 -11.29 0.55
C GLN A 67 -10.67 -10.49 -0.55
N GLN A 68 -10.61 -11.01 -1.77
CA GLN A 68 -10.07 -10.28 -2.92
C GLN A 68 -10.93 -9.06 -3.26
N ARG A 69 -12.25 -9.19 -3.31
CA ARG A 69 -13.17 -8.06 -3.57
C ARG A 69 -13.02 -6.96 -2.53
N GLU A 70 -12.97 -7.33 -1.26
CA GLU A 70 -12.74 -6.37 -0.17
C GLU A 70 -11.36 -5.70 -0.28
N ARG A 71 -10.32 -6.46 -0.64
CA ARG A 71 -8.97 -5.92 -0.90
C ARG A 71 -8.96 -4.94 -2.07
N TYR A 72 -9.64 -5.25 -3.17
CA TYR A 72 -9.74 -4.33 -4.31
C TYR A 72 -10.42 -3.02 -3.93
N PHE A 73 -11.49 -3.12 -3.16
CA PHE A 73 -12.25 -1.96 -2.71
C PHE A 73 -11.40 -1.03 -1.85
N ILE A 74 -10.82 -1.52 -0.75
CA ILE A 74 -9.96 -0.69 0.12
C ILE A 74 -8.73 -0.17 -0.61
N ALA A 75 -8.10 -0.98 -1.47
CA ALA A 75 -6.92 -0.54 -2.21
C ALA A 75 -7.26 0.60 -3.19
N THR A 76 -8.45 0.59 -3.79
CA THR A 76 -8.87 1.66 -4.71
C THR A 76 -9.02 2.99 -3.96
N GLU A 77 -9.73 2.98 -2.84
CA GLU A 77 -9.89 4.17 -1.98
C GLU A 77 -8.52 4.71 -1.52
N LEU A 78 -7.66 3.83 -0.99
CA LEU A 78 -6.35 4.22 -0.49
C LEU A 78 -5.42 4.74 -1.59
N VAL A 79 -5.43 4.12 -2.77
CA VAL A 79 -4.56 4.56 -3.89
C VAL A 79 -4.88 6.00 -4.26
N PHE A 80 -6.15 6.34 -4.49
CA PHE A 80 -6.50 7.69 -4.92
C PHE A 80 -6.30 8.72 -3.81
N LEU A 81 -6.60 8.36 -2.57
CA LEU A 81 -6.35 9.22 -1.42
C LEU A 81 -4.85 9.55 -1.27
N LEU A 82 -3.98 8.55 -1.38
CA LEU A 82 -2.53 8.75 -1.31
C LEU A 82 -1.98 9.53 -2.52
N GLU A 83 -2.54 9.30 -3.71
CA GLU A 83 -2.14 10.03 -4.90
C GLU A 83 -2.55 11.50 -4.84
N GLN A 84 -3.76 11.79 -4.34
CA GLN A 84 -4.22 13.17 -4.11
C GLN A 84 -3.36 13.87 -3.04
N PHE A 85 -3.06 13.18 -1.94
CA PHE A 85 -2.14 13.71 -0.93
C PHE A 85 -0.75 14.00 -1.53
N ALA A 86 -0.22 13.10 -2.36
CA ALA A 86 1.05 13.30 -3.04
C ALA A 86 1.05 14.50 -4.01
N GLU A 87 -0.05 14.77 -4.71
CA GLU A 87 -0.21 15.95 -5.56
C GLU A 87 -0.15 17.25 -4.74
N VAL A 88 -0.84 17.31 -3.60
CA VAL A 88 -0.77 18.51 -2.73
C VAL A 88 0.63 18.68 -2.14
N CYS A 89 1.28 17.58 -1.72
CA CYS A 89 2.69 17.60 -1.30
C CYS A 89 3.63 18.12 -2.41
N ALA A 90 3.39 17.77 -3.67
CA ALA A 90 4.20 18.24 -4.79
C ALA A 90 4.05 19.74 -5.05
N SER A 91 2.83 20.28 -4.88
CA SER A 91 2.59 21.73 -4.95
C SER A 91 3.36 22.47 -3.84
N VAL A 92 3.30 21.96 -2.61
CA VAL A 92 4.02 22.56 -1.47
C VAL A 92 5.55 22.42 -1.61
N ALA A 93 6.04 21.32 -2.19
CA ALA A 93 7.47 21.11 -2.43
C ALA A 93 8.12 22.16 -3.34
N ARG A 94 7.32 22.91 -4.12
CA ARG A 94 7.77 24.00 -5.00
C ARG A 94 7.25 25.38 -4.57
N ASP A 95 6.60 25.46 -3.41
CA ASP A 95 6.02 26.70 -2.91
C ASP A 95 7.10 27.57 -2.27
N ASN A 96 7.42 28.69 -2.91
CA ASN A 96 8.30 29.72 -2.35
C ASN A 96 7.50 30.87 -1.70
N GLY A 97 6.19 30.67 -1.52
CA GLY A 97 5.28 31.70 -1.05
C GLY A 97 5.02 32.79 -2.08
N PHE A 98 4.12 33.70 -1.71
CA PHE A 98 3.86 34.94 -2.43
C PHE A 98 4.00 36.12 -1.47
N GLU A 99 4.47 37.25 -1.98
CA GLU A 99 4.59 38.47 -1.18
C GLU A 99 3.19 39.03 -0.88
N HIS A 100 2.89 39.21 0.40
CA HIS A 100 1.65 39.76 0.92
C HIS A 100 1.95 40.69 2.10
N GLU A 101 1.56 41.96 1.99
CA GLU A 101 1.70 42.94 3.08
C GLU A 101 3.14 43.03 3.67
N HIS A 102 4.17 42.96 2.80
CA HIS A 102 5.59 42.98 3.18
C HIS A 102 6.10 41.74 3.92
N ALA A 103 5.37 40.62 3.85
CA ALA A 103 5.80 39.31 4.31
C ALA A 103 5.50 38.24 3.24
N PHE A 104 6.23 37.12 3.23
CA PHE A 104 5.91 36.00 2.34
C PHE A 104 4.91 35.05 3.02
N ALA A 105 3.76 34.83 2.36
CA ALA A 105 2.73 33.92 2.82
C ALA A 105 2.74 32.61 2.01
N PRO A 106 2.40 31.44 2.59
CA PRO A 106 2.30 30.18 1.85
C PRO A 106 1.23 30.23 0.75
N SER A 107 1.58 29.84 -0.48
CA SER A 107 0.65 29.84 -1.62
C SER A 107 -0.32 28.65 -1.58
N HIS A 108 0.12 27.54 -0.99
CA HIS A 108 -0.66 26.30 -0.90
C HIS A 108 -1.00 25.98 0.55
N PRO A 109 -2.18 25.38 0.83
CA PRO A 109 -2.53 24.94 2.18
C PRO A 109 -1.68 23.75 2.62
N LEU A 110 -1.75 23.41 3.91
CA LEU A 110 -1.11 22.21 4.46
C LEU A 110 -1.75 20.96 3.79
N PRO A 111 -0.96 20.02 3.26
CA PRO A 111 -1.49 18.78 2.71
C PRO A 111 -2.21 17.99 3.80
N GLU A 112 -3.47 17.61 3.63
CA GLU A 112 -4.22 16.83 4.61
C GLU A 112 -4.29 15.36 4.24
N LEU A 113 -4.21 14.49 5.24
CA LEU A 113 -4.31 13.04 5.07
C LEU A 113 -5.24 12.48 6.14
N ASP A 114 -6.47 12.18 5.74
CA ASP A 114 -7.48 11.58 6.61
C ASP A 114 -7.99 10.27 6.01
N TYR A 115 -7.93 9.20 6.81
CA TYR A 115 -8.44 7.89 6.44
C TYR A 115 -9.88 7.65 6.88
N ALA A 116 -10.57 8.61 7.52
CA ALA A 116 -11.97 8.46 7.92
C ALA A 116 -12.89 8.19 6.72
N ALA A 117 -12.52 8.68 5.53
CA ALA A 117 -13.23 8.41 4.28
C ALA A 117 -13.03 6.99 3.72
N VAL A 118 -12.11 6.19 4.28
CA VAL A 118 -11.81 4.83 3.80
C VAL A 118 -12.75 3.84 4.48
N THR A 119 -13.65 3.25 3.70
CA THR A 119 -14.75 2.40 4.21
C THR A 119 -14.41 0.90 4.21
N GLY A 120 -13.30 0.49 3.59
CA GLY A 120 -12.90 -0.92 3.47
C GLY A 120 -12.24 -1.57 4.70
N ASP A 121 -12.19 -2.92 4.72
CA ASP A 121 -11.55 -3.69 5.78
C ASP A 121 -10.01 -3.73 5.63
N TRP A 122 -9.33 -3.11 6.59
CA TRP A 122 -7.88 -3.04 6.68
C TRP A 122 -7.20 -4.40 6.85
N ARG A 123 -7.89 -5.40 7.39
CA ARG A 123 -7.36 -6.76 7.59
C ARG A 123 -7.08 -7.50 6.29
N THR A 124 -7.65 -7.04 5.19
CA THR A 124 -7.42 -7.63 3.86
C THR A 124 -6.05 -7.28 3.27
N LEU A 125 -5.40 -6.24 3.82
CA LEU A 125 -4.08 -5.77 3.40
C LEU A 125 -2.95 -6.56 4.09
N PRO A 126 -1.78 -6.72 3.43
CA PRO A 126 -0.59 -7.24 4.07
C PRO A 126 -0.19 -6.41 5.29
N VAL A 127 0.16 -7.07 6.39
CA VAL A 127 0.48 -6.44 7.69
C VAL A 127 1.48 -5.29 7.57
N ARG A 128 2.56 -5.46 6.78
CA ARG A 128 3.58 -4.42 6.57
C ARG A 128 3.02 -3.18 5.88
N LEU A 129 2.13 -3.36 4.90
CA LEU A 129 1.54 -2.26 4.15
C LEU A 129 0.51 -1.52 5.02
N MET A 130 -0.31 -2.27 5.75
CA MET A 130 -1.24 -1.73 6.74
C MET A 130 -0.50 -0.86 7.78
N TYR A 131 0.61 -1.36 8.33
CA TYR A 131 1.43 -0.59 9.27
C TYR A 131 1.94 0.72 8.66
N GLN A 132 2.56 0.66 7.48
CA GLN A 132 3.12 1.85 6.82
C GLN A 132 2.05 2.89 6.46
N LEU A 133 0.85 2.44 6.09
CA LEU A 133 -0.29 3.32 5.84
C LEU A 133 -0.72 4.03 7.12
N ARG A 134 -0.87 3.28 8.23
CA ARG A 134 -1.26 3.83 9.54
C ARG A 134 -0.18 4.70 10.18
N GLU A 135 1.08 4.50 9.82
CA GLU A 135 2.21 5.32 10.24
C GLU A 135 2.21 6.70 9.55
N LEU A 136 1.68 6.80 8.33
CA LEU A 136 1.81 8.02 7.51
C LEU A 136 1.21 9.29 8.16
N PRO A 137 0.01 9.28 8.79
CA PRO A 137 -0.51 10.43 9.53
C PRO A 137 0.34 10.82 10.74
N VAL A 138 0.99 9.85 11.41
CA VAL A 138 1.89 10.12 12.53
C VAL A 138 3.11 10.90 12.04
N LEU A 139 3.73 10.42 10.96
CA LEU A 139 4.86 11.11 10.31
C LEU A 139 4.47 12.50 9.81
N LYS A 140 3.23 12.67 9.34
CA LYS A 140 2.71 13.98 8.97
C LYS A 140 2.66 14.91 10.18
N SER A 141 2.11 14.46 11.31
CA SER A 141 2.06 15.28 12.53
C SER A 141 3.44 15.68 13.06
N GLU A 142 4.44 14.80 12.91
CA GLU A 142 5.84 15.11 13.25
C GLU A 142 6.43 16.17 12.32
N SER A 143 6.11 16.06 11.02
CA SER A 143 6.54 17.02 10.00
C SER A 143 5.92 18.39 10.24
N ASP A 144 4.62 18.44 10.56
CA ASP A 144 3.92 19.69 10.87
C ASP A 144 4.56 20.39 12.06
N ARG A 145 4.85 19.66 13.17
CA ARG A 145 5.57 20.23 14.32
C ARG A 145 6.98 20.74 13.98
N THR A 146 7.65 20.07 13.05
CA THR A 146 8.99 20.49 12.60
C THR A 146 8.91 21.79 11.82
N ILE A 147 7.88 21.95 10.99
CA ILE A 147 7.60 23.18 10.24
C ILE A 147 7.19 24.30 11.20
N ASP A 148 6.33 24.03 12.17
CA ASP A 148 5.89 25.00 13.18
C ASP A 148 7.03 25.48 14.08
N ALA A 149 8.06 24.66 14.26
CA ALA A 149 9.26 24.99 15.02
C ALA A 149 10.30 25.79 14.22
N ALA A 150 10.15 25.88 12.89
CA ALA A 150 11.05 26.69 12.06
C ALA A 150 10.75 28.18 12.26
N ASP A 151 11.79 29.01 12.22
CA ASP A 151 11.64 30.44 12.50
C ASP A 151 10.69 31.11 11.49
N PHE A 152 9.62 31.68 12.03
CA PHE A 152 8.66 32.51 11.29
C PHE A 152 8.95 34.00 11.51
N ILE A 153 10.24 34.37 11.65
CA ILE A 153 10.64 35.75 11.85
C ILE A 153 11.18 36.28 10.52
N GLY A 154 10.47 37.28 9.96
CA GLY A 154 10.69 37.80 8.62
C GLY A 154 12.02 38.54 8.41
N PRO A 155 12.28 39.04 7.18
CA PRO A 155 11.28 39.31 6.13
C PRO A 155 11.06 38.20 5.09
N GLU A 156 12.02 37.28 4.89
CA GLU A 156 11.99 36.30 3.78
C GLU A 156 11.46 34.92 4.18
N TYR A 157 11.45 34.58 5.47
CA TYR A 157 10.94 33.30 6.00
C TYR A 157 11.60 32.05 5.39
N ASP A 158 12.84 32.17 4.92
CA ASP A 158 13.54 31.12 4.18
C ASP A 158 13.56 29.77 4.93
N GLU A 159 13.87 29.77 6.23
CA GLU A 159 13.92 28.53 7.01
C GLU A 159 12.56 27.83 7.11
N PHE A 160 11.48 28.60 7.23
CA PHE A 160 10.12 28.07 7.23
C PHE A 160 9.76 27.43 5.88
N PHE A 161 10.00 28.12 4.77
CA PHE A 161 9.70 27.57 3.44
C PHE A 161 10.59 26.36 3.11
N GLU A 162 11.86 26.39 3.48
CA GLU A 162 12.77 25.26 3.31
C GLU A 162 12.33 24.04 4.11
N ALA A 163 11.94 24.22 5.38
CA ALA A 163 11.42 23.15 6.22
C ALA A 163 10.15 22.55 5.60
N ARG A 164 9.24 23.41 5.16
CA ARG A 164 7.97 23.03 4.53
C ARG A 164 8.18 22.24 3.24
N GLN A 165 9.02 22.74 2.34
CA GLN A 165 9.35 22.06 1.09
C GLN A 165 9.98 20.70 1.36
N TYR A 166 10.93 20.63 2.29
CA TYR A 166 11.64 19.40 2.60
C TYR A 166 10.72 18.32 3.20
N GLU A 167 9.97 18.67 4.25
CA GLU A 167 9.17 17.68 4.96
C GLU A 167 8.03 17.14 4.08
N TYR A 168 7.33 18.00 3.35
CA TYR A 168 6.29 17.55 2.43
C TYR A 168 6.83 16.84 1.19
N THR A 169 8.06 17.12 0.75
CA THR A 169 8.72 16.32 -0.28
C THR A 169 8.90 14.86 0.18
N ARG A 170 9.35 14.67 1.42
CA ARG A 170 9.56 13.33 2.01
C ARG A 170 8.24 12.58 2.20
N LEU A 171 7.22 13.24 2.73
CA LEU A 171 5.90 12.66 2.93
C LEU A 171 5.22 12.29 1.61
N GLY A 172 5.24 13.19 0.64
CA GLY A 172 4.70 12.94 -0.70
C GLY A 172 5.37 11.74 -1.35
N LEU A 173 6.70 11.62 -1.25
CA LEU A 173 7.43 10.48 -1.81
C LEU A 173 7.05 9.15 -1.12
N LYS A 174 6.86 9.15 0.21
CA LYS A 174 6.33 7.99 0.95
C LYS A 174 4.94 7.60 0.44
N ALA A 175 4.03 8.57 0.27
CA ALA A 175 2.69 8.33 -0.24
C ALA A 175 2.69 7.72 -1.65
N VAL A 176 3.52 8.25 -2.56
CA VAL A 176 3.69 7.68 -3.92
C VAL A 176 4.16 6.22 -3.85
N ILE A 177 5.14 5.91 -2.99
CA ILE A 177 5.65 4.54 -2.84
C ILE A 177 4.54 3.60 -2.33
N LEU A 178 3.74 4.05 -1.36
CA LEU A 178 2.63 3.27 -0.82
C LEU A 178 1.52 3.04 -1.85
N ALA A 179 1.13 4.07 -2.60
CA ALA A 179 0.16 3.96 -3.69
C ALA A 179 0.63 2.95 -4.75
N ARG A 180 1.91 3.00 -5.13
CA ARG A 180 2.50 2.03 -6.08
C ARG A 180 2.52 0.61 -5.53
N ARG A 181 2.79 0.42 -4.24
CA ARG A 181 2.75 -0.90 -3.58
C ARG A 181 1.33 -1.46 -3.57
N LEU A 182 0.33 -0.63 -3.28
CA LEU A 182 -1.09 -1.01 -3.35
C LEU A 182 -1.49 -1.41 -4.78
N ARG A 183 -1.15 -0.61 -5.79
CA ARG A 183 -1.42 -0.94 -7.20
C ARG A 183 -0.80 -2.28 -7.61
N LYS A 184 0.45 -2.55 -7.21
CA LYS A 184 1.12 -3.83 -7.45
C LYS A 184 0.44 -5.00 -6.74
N LEU A 185 -0.03 -4.79 -5.51
CA LEU A 185 -0.72 -5.82 -4.73
C LEU A 185 -2.03 -6.27 -5.39
N THR A 186 -2.73 -5.35 -6.06
CA THR A 186 -4.02 -5.61 -6.72
C THR A 186 -3.92 -5.74 -8.24
N GLY A 187 -2.75 -5.58 -8.85
CA GLY A 187 -2.62 -5.59 -10.30
C GLY A 187 -3.36 -4.43 -10.99
N PHE A 188 -3.57 -3.31 -10.29
CA PHE A 188 -4.09 -2.09 -10.90
C PHE A 188 -3.10 -1.51 -11.91
N PRO A 189 -3.59 -0.71 -12.89
CA PRO A 189 -2.71 -0.03 -13.84
C PRO A 189 -1.69 0.84 -13.11
N ASP A 190 -0.58 1.17 -13.77
CA ASP A 190 0.43 2.04 -13.19
C ASP A 190 -0.11 3.44 -12.87
N SER A 191 0.50 4.09 -11.88
CA SER A 191 0.15 5.43 -11.44
C SER A 191 0.45 6.46 -12.52
N ARG A 192 -0.45 7.45 -12.69
CA ARG A 192 -0.23 8.59 -13.60
C ARG A 192 0.66 9.67 -13.01
N LEU A 193 1.08 9.54 -11.74
CA LEU A 193 1.92 10.52 -11.05
C LEU A 193 3.33 10.69 -11.64
N ASN A 194 3.70 9.97 -12.71
CA ASN A 194 4.96 10.11 -13.43
C ASN A 194 4.80 10.43 -14.93
N ALA A 195 3.56 10.70 -15.39
CA ALA A 195 3.23 10.81 -16.81
C ALA A 195 3.79 12.06 -17.49
N THR A 196 3.75 13.20 -16.79
CA THR A 196 4.18 14.52 -17.27
C THR A 196 5.35 15.04 -16.43
N PRO A 197 6.13 16.02 -16.93
CA PRO A 197 7.18 16.67 -16.15
C PRO A 197 6.67 17.29 -14.83
N TRP A 198 5.41 17.72 -14.81
CA TRP A 198 4.75 18.35 -13.67
C TRP A 198 4.06 17.36 -12.73
N SER A 199 4.09 16.05 -13.04
CA SER A 199 3.40 15.06 -12.21
C SER A 199 4.08 14.91 -10.84
N ALA A 200 3.27 14.70 -9.80
CA ALA A 200 3.75 14.72 -8.41
C ALA A 200 4.99 13.86 -8.16
N GLN A 201 5.03 12.63 -8.67
CA GLN A 201 6.19 11.75 -8.45
C GLN A 201 7.46 12.38 -9.02
N ARG A 202 7.43 12.97 -10.21
CA ARG A 202 8.62 13.56 -10.83
C ARG A 202 9.09 14.77 -10.04
N VAL A 203 8.17 15.67 -9.72
CA VAL A 203 8.42 16.86 -8.91
C VAL A 203 9.08 16.49 -7.58
N LEU A 204 8.44 15.61 -6.82
CA LEU A 204 8.94 15.16 -5.52
C LEU A 204 10.32 14.49 -5.63
N TRP A 205 10.58 13.70 -6.68
CA TRP A 205 11.89 13.09 -6.91
C TRP A 205 12.99 14.09 -7.29
N GLU A 206 12.66 15.14 -8.03
CA GLU A 206 13.59 16.21 -8.38
C GLU A 206 13.95 17.04 -7.16
N GLU A 207 12.95 17.48 -6.40
CA GLU A 207 13.14 18.25 -5.16
C GLU A 207 13.91 17.43 -4.12
N TRP A 208 13.58 16.15 -3.94
CA TRP A 208 14.32 15.27 -3.04
C TRP A 208 15.80 15.13 -3.42
N ARG A 209 16.11 15.05 -4.72
CA ARG A 209 17.51 14.97 -5.19
C ARG A 209 18.24 16.29 -4.99
N ARG A 210 17.59 17.41 -5.26
CA ARG A 210 18.13 18.75 -5.00
C ARG A 210 18.49 18.91 -3.53
N GLU A 211 17.57 18.52 -2.64
CA GLU A 211 17.74 18.70 -1.20
C GLU A 211 18.80 17.76 -0.60
N ARG A 212 18.85 16.50 -1.05
CA ARG A 212 19.95 15.61 -0.67
C ARG A 212 21.31 16.15 -1.09
N LYS A 213 21.41 16.73 -2.29
CA LYS A 213 22.65 17.35 -2.75
C LYS A 213 23.01 18.56 -1.89
N ARG A 214 22.04 19.45 -1.62
CA ARG A 214 22.23 20.63 -0.76
C ARG A 214 22.77 20.25 0.62
N ARG A 215 22.12 19.31 1.31
CA ARG A 215 22.56 18.84 2.63
C ARG A 215 23.91 18.13 2.62
N SER A 216 24.22 17.36 1.57
CA SER A 216 25.53 16.73 1.44
C SER A 216 26.66 17.76 1.31
N VAL A 217 26.42 18.85 0.59
CA VAL A 217 27.36 19.95 0.42
C VAL A 217 27.49 20.73 1.73
N GLN A 218 26.37 21.05 2.39
CA GLN A 218 26.37 21.75 3.68
C GLN A 218 27.12 20.96 4.76
N ALA A 219 26.89 19.65 4.86
CA ALA A 219 27.60 18.77 5.78
C ALA A 219 29.12 18.74 5.49
N LEU A 220 29.51 18.70 4.22
CA LEU A 220 30.92 18.74 3.82
C LEU A 220 31.57 20.08 4.17
N LEU A 221 30.89 21.21 3.89
CA LEU A 221 31.37 22.54 4.23
C LEU A 221 31.51 22.72 5.74
N HIS A 222 30.53 22.26 6.51
CA HIS A 222 30.56 22.28 7.97
C HIS A 222 31.73 21.45 8.53
N ALA A 223 31.93 20.23 8.03
CA ALA A 223 33.07 19.39 8.43
C ALA A 223 34.43 20.05 8.12
N ARG A 224 34.55 20.69 6.95
CA ARG A 224 35.76 21.46 6.58
C ARG A 224 35.96 22.66 7.52
N ALA A 225 34.90 23.41 7.83
CA ALA A 225 34.98 24.55 8.73
C ALA A 225 35.47 24.13 10.12
N LEU A 226 34.92 23.04 10.69
CA LEU A 226 35.38 22.48 11.96
C LEU A 226 36.86 22.09 11.92
N ALA A 227 37.29 21.37 10.87
CA ALA A 227 38.69 20.99 10.72
C ALA A 227 39.63 22.21 10.63
N THR A 228 39.24 23.25 9.90
CA THR A 228 40.04 24.50 9.83
C THR A 228 40.09 25.23 11.18
N PHE A 229 39.02 25.16 11.96
CA PHE A 229 38.96 25.76 13.29
C PHE A 229 39.85 25.02 14.30
N GLU A 230 39.85 23.69 14.26
CA GLU A 230 40.75 22.84 15.05
C GLU A 230 42.22 23.14 14.75
N VAL A 231 42.60 23.14 13.46
CA VAL A 231 43.97 23.47 13.04
C VAL A 231 44.38 24.86 13.52
N LYS A 232 43.50 25.87 13.41
CA LYS A 232 43.77 27.23 13.88
C LYS A 232 43.94 27.30 15.40
N ASN A 233 43.16 26.53 16.16
CA ASN A 233 43.29 26.46 17.62
C ASN A 233 44.57 25.76 18.06
N ASP A 234 44.99 24.71 17.36
CA ASP A 234 46.25 24.02 17.64
C ASP A 234 47.46 24.93 17.37
N MET A 235 47.43 25.71 16.29
CA MET A 235 48.47 26.71 16.01
C MET A 235 48.55 27.77 17.13
N ARG A 236 47.38 28.26 17.61
CA ARG A 236 47.34 29.22 18.72
C ARG A 236 47.90 28.64 20.02
N ARG A 237 47.60 27.38 20.33
CA ARG A 237 48.12 26.68 21.52
C ARG A 237 49.64 26.52 21.45
N LYS A 238 50.19 26.12 20.29
CA LYS A 238 51.65 26.02 20.08
C LYS A 238 52.34 27.36 20.28
N ALA A 239 51.82 28.43 19.65
CA ALA A 239 52.38 29.77 19.80
C ALA A 239 52.37 30.28 21.26
N ALA A 240 51.34 29.93 22.04
CA ALA A 240 51.29 30.28 23.46
C ALA A 240 52.31 29.49 24.31
N GLY A 241 52.55 28.22 24.00
CA GLY A 241 53.58 27.41 24.66
C GLY A 241 55.00 27.86 24.34
N ASP A 242 55.27 28.22 23.08
CA ASP A 242 56.57 28.74 22.66
C ASP A 242 56.88 30.10 23.33
N ALA A 243 55.85 30.95 23.49
CA ALA A 243 55.97 32.21 24.20
C ALA A 243 56.26 32.03 25.70
N SER A 244 55.67 31.04 26.38
CA SER A 244 55.97 30.77 27.79
C SER A 244 57.37 30.21 28.01
N ASP A 245 57.84 29.29 27.15
CA ASP A 245 59.21 28.73 27.24
C ASP A 245 60.30 29.78 26.99
N SER A 246 59.99 30.80 26.17
CA SER A 246 60.90 31.93 25.94
C SER A 246 60.98 32.92 27.11
N GLY A 247 59.96 32.97 27.97
CA GLY A 247 59.90 33.87 29.13
C GLY A 247 60.57 33.32 30.40
N GLU A 248 60.85 32.02 30.45
CA GLU A 248 61.43 31.34 31.64
C GLU A 248 62.97 31.23 31.58
N LYS A 249 63.60 31.72 30.48
CA LYS A 249 65.05 31.69 30.26
C LYS A 249 65.78 33.03 30.50
N VAL A 250 65.21 33.92 31.32
CA VAL A 250 65.83 35.19 31.76
C VAL A 250 65.94 35.20 33.27
#